data_AF-A0A5B7ZWM3-F1
#
_entry.id   AF-A0A5B7ZWM3-F1
#
_cell.length_a   1.000
_cell.length_b   1.000
_cell.length_c   1.000
_cell.angle_alpha   90.00
_cell.angle_beta   90.00
_cell.angle_gamma   90.00
#
_symmetry.space_group_name_H-M   'P 1'
#
loop_
_entity.id
_entity.type
_entity.pdbx_description
1 polymer ?
#
loop_
_entity_poly.entity_id
_entity_poly.type
_entity_poly.pdbx_seq_one_letter_code
_entity_poly.pdbx_strand_id
1 'polypeptide(L)'
;MAAPCPHCACASADGAGAHALLALLAADDLDAAMTQGLLDAHRCPACADGCNARLAAARDQRRLALAARDRYRARGARLARRKAEREAARAPASSQAAKAPALPSAAADVLARALAKAAARTP
;
A
#
# COMPACT_ATOMS: atom_id res chain seq x y z
N MET A 1 32.14 -0.67 -27.59
CA MET A 1 31.53 -0.99 -28.90
C MET A 1 30.10 -1.39 -28.64
N ALA A 2 29.12 -0.81 -29.34
CA ALA A 2 27.73 -1.21 -29.17
C ALA A 2 27.57 -2.66 -29.67
N ALA A 3 27.02 -3.55 -28.83
CA ALA A 3 26.71 -4.90 -29.28
C ALA A 3 25.61 -4.83 -30.36
N PRO A 4 25.70 -5.66 -31.42
CA PRO A 4 24.64 -5.74 -32.40
C PRO A 4 23.37 -6.31 -31.77
N CYS A 5 22.22 -5.97 -32.34
CA CYS A 5 20.95 -6.53 -31.91
C CYS A 5 20.97 -8.07 -32.04
N PRO A 6 20.65 -8.83 -30.99
CA PRO A 6 20.73 -10.30 -31.01
C PRO A 6 19.67 -10.98 -31.89
N HIS A 7 18.69 -10.22 -32.39
CA HIS A 7 17.58 -10.76 -33.18
C HIS A 7 17.61 -10.38 -34.66
N CYS A 8 18.25 -9.26 -35.02
CA CYS A 8 18.31 -8.79 -36.41
C CYS A 8 19.71 -8.35 -36.85
N ALA A 9 20.74 -8.54 -36.02
CA ALA A 9 22.13 -8.14 -36.27
C ALA A 9 22.36 -6.65 -36.56
N CYS A 10 21.38 -5.78 -36.28
CA CYS A 10 21.54 -4.32 -36.40
C CYS A 10 22.70 -3.82 -35.54
N ALA A 11 23.64 -3.07 -36.12
CA ALA A 11 24.81 -2.53 -35.43
C ALA A 11 24.78 -0.99 -35.27
N SER A 12 23.61 -0.37 -35.48
CA SER A 12 23.46 1.08 -35.34
C SER A 12 23.80 1.53 -33.91
N ALA A 13 24.64 2.56 -33.80
CA ALA A 13 25.01 3.16 -32.52
C ALA A 13 23.82 3.82 -31.80
N ASP A 14 22.87 4.37 -32.57
CA ASP A 14 21.63 4.97 -32.05
C ASP A 14 20.74 3.95 -31.33
N GLY A 15 20.92 2.66 -31.63
CA GLY A 15 20.21 1.54 -31.03
C GLY A 15 20.91 0.90 -29.83
N ALA A 16 22.08 1.38 -29.40
CA ALA A 16 22.93 0.67 -28.44
C ALA A 16 22.19 0.26 -27.14
N GLY A 17 21.38 1.16 -26.59
CA GLY A 17 20.56 0.86 -25.40
C GLY A 17 19.50 -0.20 -25.65
N ALA A 18 18.80 -0.12 -26.79
CA ALA A 18 17.80 -1.12 -27.18
C ALA A 18 18.45 -2.50 -27.41
N HIS A 19 19.65 -2.55 -27.99
CA HIS A 19 20.37 -3.80 -28.23
C HIS A 19 20.82 -4.46 -26.93
N ALA A 20 21.36 -3.68 -25.99
CA ALA A 20 21.75 -4.18 -24.67
C ALA A 20 20.56 -4.79 -23.92
N LEU A 21 19.41 -4.08 -23.91
CA LEU A 21 18.19 -4.60 -23.29
C LEU A 21 17.66 -5.86 -23.99
N LEU A 22 17.66 -5.90 -25.32
CA LEU A 22 17.24 -7.09 -26.06
C LEU A 22 18.16 -8.30 -25.79
N ALA A 23 19.45 -8.07 -25.57
CA ALA A 23 20.39 -9.12 -25.19
C ALA A 23 20.10 -9.67 -23.79
N LEU A 24 19.85 -8.79 -22.81
CA LEU A 24 19.48 -9.21 -21.45
C LEU A 24 18.14 -9.95 -21.43
N LEU A 25 17.15 -9.47 -22.19
CA LEU A 25 15.86 -10.16 -22.35
C LEU A 25 16.00 -11.52 -23.04
N ALA A 26 16.93 -11.66 -24.00
CA ALA A 26 17.20 -12.93 -24.66
C ALA A 26 17.90 -13.93 -23.71
N ALA A 27 18.69 -13.43 -22.76
CA ALA A 27 19.32 -14.22 -21.71
C ALA A 27 18.40 -14.48 -20.50
N ASP A 28 17.15 -14.02 -20.54
CA ASP A 28 16.18 -14.05 -19.43
C ASP A 28 16.67 -13.35 -18.15
N ASP A 29 17.62 -12.42 -18.28
CA ASP A 29 18.16 -11.61 -17.18
C ASP A 29 17.32 -10.33 -17.01
N LEU A 30 16.15 -10.53 -16.43
CA LEU A 30 15.17 -9.45 -16.23
C LEU A 30 15.65 -8.41 -15.21
N ASP A 31 16.44 -8.82 -14.21
CA ASP A 31 16.92 -7.92 -13.16
C ASP A 31 18.02 -6.98 -13.68
N ALA A 32 18.94 -7.48 -14.50
CA ALA A 32 19.88 -6.64 -15.21
C ALA A 32 19.16 -5.70 -16.19
N ALA A 33 18.14 -6.19 -16.91
CA ALA A 33 17.38 -5.35 -17.84
C ALA A 33 16.65 -4.22 -17.09
N MET A 34 16.06 -4.51 -15.93
CA MET A 34 15.46 -3.51 -15.06
C MET A 34 16.49 -2.47 -14.57
N THR A 35 17.68 -2.93 -14.18
CA THR A 35 18.78 -2.05 -13.74
C THR A 35 19.25 -1.12 -14.85
N GLN A 36 19.26 -1.59 -16.10
CA GLN A 36 19.60 -0.80 -17.29
C GLN A 36 18.47 0.13 -17.78
N GLY A 37 17.32 0.17 -17.09
CA GLY A 37 16.24 1.08 -17.44
C GLY A 37 15.27 0.52 -18.49
N LEU A 38 14.96 -0.78 -18.46
CA LEU A 38 13.93 -1.41 -19.32
C LEU A 38 12.61 -0.61 -19.36
N LEU A 39 12.21 0.00 -18.24
CA LEU A 39 10.97 0.78 -18.15
C LEU A 39 10.97 2.04 -19.01
N ASP A 40 12.14 2.62 -19.29
CA ASP A 40 12.31 3.87 -20.04
C ASP A 40 13.00 3.65 -21.39
N ALA A 41 13.09 2.38 -21.79
CA ALA A 41 13.74 1.96 -23.02
C ALA A 41 13.14 2.65 -24.26
N HIS A 42 14.03 3.15 -25.11
CA HIS A 42 13.70 3.70 -26.42
C HIS A 42 13.89 2.65 -27.52
N ARG A 43 13.13 2.81 -28.61
CA ARG A 43 13.24 1.94 -29.79
C ARG A 43 14.52 2.24 -30.56
N CYS A 44 15.06 1.24 -31.24
CA CYS A 44 16.10 1.47 -32.24
C CYS A 44 15.42 1.80 -33.59
N PRO A 45 15.75 2.94 -34.24
CA PRO A 45 15.14 3.30 -35.52
C PRO A 45 15.59 2.41 -36.69
N ALA A 46 16.77 1.79 -36.58
CA ALA A 46 17.35 0.92 -37.61
C ALA A 46 17.06 -0.57 -37.40
N CYS A 47 16.38 -0.94 -36.32
CA CYS A 47 15.97 -2.32 -36.07
C CYS A 47 14.69 -2.66 -36.81
N ALA A 48 14.55 -3.92 -37.21
CA ALA A 48 13.28 -4.47 -37.69
C ALA A 48 12.17 -4.31 -36.64
N ASP A 49 10.93 -4.12 -37.09
CA ASP A 49 9.77 -3.87 -36.22
C ASP A 49 9.57 -4.96 -35.16
N GLY A 50 9.87 -6.22 -35.49
CA GLY A 50 9.79 -7.33 -34.53
C GLY A 50 10.69 -7.15 -33.30
N CYS A 51 11.87 -6.54 -33.45
CA CYS A 51 12.78 -6.27 -32.32
C CYS A 51 12.20 -5.19 -31.40
N ASN A 52 11.70 -4.10 -32.00
CA ASN A 52 11.08 -3.01 -31.27
C ASN A 52 9.78 -3.45 -30.59
N ALA A 53 8.99 -4.31 -31.24
CA ALA A 53 7.79 -4.90 -30.67
C ALA A 53 8.11 -5.78 -29.44
N ARG A 54 9.16 -6.60 -29.49
CA ARG A 54 9.61 -7.41 -28.33
C ARG A 54 10.03 -6.54 -27.16
N LEU A 55 10.81 -5.49 -27.41
CA LEU A 55 11.23 -4.55 -26.37
C LEU A 55 10.03 -3.82 -25.75
N ALA A 56 9.10 -3.34 -26.59
CA ALA A 56 7.88 -2.69 -26.13
C ALA A 56 6.99 -3.63 -25.30
N ALA A 57 6.79 -4.87 -25.75
CA ALA A 57 6.01 -5.87 -25.04
C ALA A 57 6.59 -6.18 -23.66
N ALA A 58 7.91 -6.38 -23.56
CA ALA A 58 8.58 -6.64 -22.28
C ALA A 58 8.43 -5.45 -21.31
N ARG A 59 8.63 -4.22 -21.80
CA ARG A 59 8.43 -3.00 -21.01
C ARG A 59 6.99 -2.89 -20.50
N ASP A 60 6.02 -3.06 -21.38
CA ASP A 60 4.61 -2.84 -21.06
C ASP A 60 4.07 -3.93 -20.12
N GLN A 61 4.46 -5.20 -20.33
CA GLN A 61 4.18 -6.28 -19.39
C GLN A 61 4.70 -5.97 -17.99
N ARG A 62 5.92 -5.41 -17.89
CA ARG A 62 6.49 -5.04 -16.60
C ARG A 62 5.76 -3.88 -15.94
N ARG A 63 5.40 -2.84 -16.70
CA ARG A 63 4.59 -1.70 -16.21
C ARG A 63 3.24 -2.18 -15.67
N LEU A 64 2.57 -3.08 -16.39
CA LEU A 64 1.31 -3.68 -15.96
C LEU A 64 1.46 -4.46 -14.65
N ALA A 65 2.51 -5.26 -14.52
CA ALA A 65 2.79 -6.03 -13.30
C ALA A 65 3.03 -5.10 -12.10
N LEU A 66 3.81 -4.02 -12.28
CA LEU A 66 4.06 -3.04 -11.21
C LEU A 66 2.77 -2.33 -10.80
N ALA A 67 1.98 -1.86 -11.76
CA ALA A 67 0.68 -1.24 -11.47
C ALA A 67 -0.26 -2.20 -10.72
N ALA A 68 -0.25 -3.50 -11.04
CA ALA A 68 -1.03 -4.51 -10.31
C ALA A 68 -0.57 -4.67 -8.86
N ARG A 69 0.75 -4.69 -8.61
CA ARG A 69 1.32 -4.72 -7.25
C ARG A 69 0.92 -3.49 -6.45
N ASP A 70 0.92 -2.32 -7.07
CA ASP A 70 0.53 -1.08 -6.40
C ASP A 70 -0.96 -1.06 -6.05
N ARG A 71 -1.84 -1.52 -6.95
CA ARG A 71 -3.26 -1.70 -6.63
C ARG A 71 -3.49 -2.64 -5.45
N TYR A 72 -2.75 -3.75 -5.41
CA TYR A 72 -2.80 -4.71 -4.30
C TYR A 72 -2.39 -4.06 -2.98
N ARG A 73 -1.24 -3.36 -2.95
CA ARG A 73 -0.76 -2.62 -1.76
C ARG A 73 -1.76 -1.57 -1.30
N ALA A 74 -2.30 -0.77 -2.22
CA ALA A 74 -3.31 0.23 -1.92
C ALA A 74 -4.57 -0.39 -1.31
N ARG A 75 -5.03 -1.53 -1.84
CA ARG A 75 -6.16 -2.28 -1.25
C ARG A 75 -5.83 -2.76 0.15
N GLY A 76 -4.65 -3.31 0.38
CA GLY A 76 -4.17 -3.73 1.70
C GLY A 76 -4.21 -2.59 2.70
N ALA A 77 -3.65 -1.42 2.34
CA ALA A 77 -3.66 -0.23 3.19
C ALA A 77 -5.09 0.23 3.53
N ARG A 78 -6.02 0.22 2.57
CA ARG A 78 -7.43 0.56 2.83
C ARG A 78 -8.08 -0.40 3.83
N LEU A 79 -7.84 -1.70 3.68
CA LEU A 79 -8.40 -2.71 4.60
C LEU A 79 -7.80 -2.60 6.00
N ALA A 80 -6.50 -2.35 6.11
CA ALA A 80 -5.82 -2.15 7.38
C ALA A 80 -6.40 -0.95 8.14
N ARG A 81 -6.63 0.19 7.45
CA ARG A 81 -7.29 1.36 8.07
C ARG A 81 -8.70 1.04 8.58
N ARG A 82 -9.53 0.41 7.75
CA ARG A 82 -10.90 0.01 8.15
C ARG A 82 -10.90 -0.97 9.32
N LYS A 83 -9.91 -1.87 9.39
CA LYS A 83 -9.73 -2.78 10.52
C LYS A 83 -9.40 -1.99 11.80
N ALA A 84 -8.42 -1.10 11.74
CA ALA A 84 -8.03 -0.26 12.88
C ALA A 84 -9.18 0.63 13.38
N GLU A 85 -9.94 1.25 12.48
CA GLU A 85 -11.13 2.05 12.82
C GLU A 85 -12.19 1.21 13.57
N ARG A 86 -12.44 -0.01 13.10
CA ARG A 86 -13.38 -0.94 13.75
C ARG A 86 -12.88 -1.42 15.10
N GLU A 87 -11.58 -1.68 15.23
CA GLU A 87 -10.97 -2.07 16.50
C GLU A 87 -11.04 -0.92 17.52
N ALA A 88 -10.74 0.32 17.09
CA ALA A 88 -10.88 1.51 17.93
C ALA A 88 -12.33 1.75 18.38
N ALA A 89 -13.32 1.55 17.50
CA ALA A 89 -14.73 1.67 17.86
C ALA A 89 -15.22 0.55 18.80
N ARG A 90 -14.57 -0.63 18.76
CA ARG A 90 -14.88 -1.77 19.66
C ARG A 90 -14.12 -1.71 20.97
N ALA A 91 -13.02 -0.97 21.04
CA ALA A 91 -12.30 -0.78 22.28
C ALA A 91 -13.30 -0.19 23.29
N PRO A 92 -13.52 -0.85 24.44
CA PRO A 92 -14.40 -0.29 25.45
C PRO A 92 -13.89 1.12 25.75
N ALA A 93 -14.78 2.11 25.72
CA ALA A 93 -14.47 3.44 26.22
C ALA A 93 -13.76 3.21 27.55
N SER A 94 -12.51 3.70 27.68
CA SER A 94 -11.81 3.54 28.94
C SER A 94 -12.78 4.03 29.99
N SER A 95 -13.14 3.13 30.91
CA SER A 95 -13.90 3.51 32.08
C SER A 95 -12.94 4.37 32.90
N GLN A 96 -12.70 5.61 32.47
CA GLN A 96 -12.69 6.71 33.39
C GLN A 96 -14.03 6.58 34.06
N ALA A 97 -14.04 5.82 35.15
CA ALA A 97 -15.11 5.84 36.13
C ALA A 97 -15.28 7.32 36.40
N ALA A 98 -16.29 7.91 35.76
CA ALA A 98 -16.76 9.24 36.09
C ALA A 98 -17.03 9.10 37.58
N LYS A 99 -16.13 9.65 38.40
CA LYS A 99 -16.32 9.69 39.85
C LYS A 99 -17.69 10.33 39.98
N ALA A 100 -18.69 9.54 40.36
CA ALA A 100 -20.02 10.05 40.57
C ALA A 100 -19.85 11.30 41.44
N PRO A 101 -20.40 12.47 41.02
CA PRO A 101 -20.23 13.67 41.79
C PRO A 101 -20.67 13.35 43.22
N ALA A 102 -19.75 13.49 44.18
CA ALA A 102 -20.06 13.22 45.55
C ALA A 102 -21.25 14.08 45.95
N LEU A 103 -22.30 13.45 46.48
CA LEU A 103 -23.46 14.19 46.97
C LEU A 103 -22.96 15.25 47.96
N PRO A 104 -23.38 16.53 47.81
CA PRO A 104 -23.03 17.55 48.79
C PRO A 104 -23.52 17.11 50.17
N SER A 105 -22.70 17.30 51.21
CA SER A 105 -22.93 16.79 52.57
C SER A 105 -24.33 17.12 53.11
N ALA A 106 -24.83 18.32 52.82
CA ALA A 106 -26.17 18.75 53.19
C ALA A 106 -27.29 17.85 52.63
N ALA A 107 -27.12 17.32 51.41
CA ALA A 107 -28.10 16.41 50.82
C ALA A 107 -28.03 15.01 51.45
N ALA A 108 -26.84 14.57 51.85
CA ALA A 108 -26.66 13.30 52.57
C ALA A 108 -27.32 13.35 53.96
N ASP A 109 -27.18 14.47 54.68
CA ASP A 109 -27.78 14.66 56.00
C ASP A 109 -29.31 14.69 55.96
N VAL A 110 -29.90 15.28 54.92
CA VAL A 110 -31.35 15.29 54.72
C VAL A 110 -31.87 13.88 54.43
N LEU A 111 -31.14 13.11 53.62
CA LEU A 111 -31.48 11.71 53.32
C LEU A 111 -31.39 10.82 54.57
N ALA A 112 -30.36 10.99 55.40
CA ALA A 112 -30.20 10.26 56.65
C ALA A 112 -31.37 10.52 57.63
N ARG A 113 -31.80 11.78 57.75
CA ARG A 113 -32.97 12.14 58.57
C ARG A 113 -34.28 11.58 58.00
N ALA A 114 -34.44 11.59 56.68
CA ALA A 114 -35.61 11.01 56.03
C ALA A 114 -35.69 9.50 56.23
N LEU A 115 -34.57 8.78 56.14
CA LEU A 115 -34.48 7.35 56.42
C LEU A 115 -34.78 7.03 57.88
N ALA A 116 -34.22 7.78 58.84
CA ALA A 116 -34.52 7.61 60.26
C ALA A 116 -36.01 7.83 60.57
N LYS A 117 -36.63 8.82 59.92
CA LYS A 117 -38.07 9.11 60.08
C LYS A 117 -38.96 8.04 59.42
N ALA A 118 -38.50 7.41 58.34
CA ALA A 118 -39.18 6.29 57.70
C ALA A 118 -39.11 5.02 58.55
N ALA A 119 -37.93 4.70 59.09
CA ALA A 119 -37.74 3.56 59.99
C ALA A 119 -38.53 3.69 61.31
N ALA A 120 -38.75 4.92 61.78
CA ALA A 120 -39.61 5.19 62.94
C ALA A 120 -41.12 5.21 62.61
N ARG A 121 -41.51 5.12 61.32
CA ARG A 121 -42.91 5.10 60.85
C ARG A 121 -43.38 3.72 60.39
N THR A 122 -42.49 2.76 60.26
CA THR A 122 -42.85 1.34 60.13
C THR A 122 -43.36 0.84 61.48
N PRO A 123 -44.61 0.32 61.58
CA PRO A 123 -45.15 -0.27 62.81
C PRO A 123 -44.40 -1.55 63.22
#